data_AF-K1S5M6-F1
#
_entry.id   AF-K1S5M6-F1
#
_cell.length_a   1.000
_cell.length_b   1.000
_cell.length_c   1.000
_cell.angle_alpha   90.00
_cell.angle_beta   90.00
_cell.angle_gamma   90.00
#
_symmetry.space_group_name_H-M   'P 1'
#
loop_
_entity.id
_entity.type
_entity.pdbx_description
1 polymer ?
#
loop_
_entity_poly.entity_id
_entity_poly.type
_entity_poly.pdbx_seq_one_letter_code
_entity_poly.pdbx_strand_id
1 'polypeptide(L)'
;MAAYKARNLYTHFVHEMIVEPGTKASAGSQADDHPLNPNPDSNWGAFFKDNDMLLQIDKDCRRLCPDLFFFQKATEYPCKEIIHADSRVETLRKRVEHCVLHSETLKVDRFGKSNMIASRRKTSEEYSLLPDGQEAHWEVVERILFIYAKLNPGQGYVQGMNEILGPIYYTFASDPRNEWKEFAEADSFFCFTNLMAEIRDIFIKTLDLDAVCGIGSMMASFTSKLKEKDEFLYNRIKELDLKPQYYAFRWLTLLLSQEFPLPDVLRIWDSLFADDKRFDFLICICCAMLMILRDEIINEDFPTVMKLVQLTSTLACVKMVSMCMCITTSLHASSECCITCVRATVCVYGCENVMQLVIFSCLVVFAIGQHHHLNNHELQQLVDPGFQSLDINPKDGLLEHDELSKLFDMRDTDGNGNLSREEFGAHTGLDFLFKDPLFDHFDTDHNGVLSKDEFVEKPFAEMNQNGDSEVSRHEFDHFYTQLLHHINQHHG
;
A
#
# COMPACT_ATOMS: atom_id res chain seq x y z
N MET A 1 21.02 -7.97 -19.17
CA MET A 1 22.28 -8.64 -18.75
C MET A 1 22.53 -8.57 -17.24
N ALA A 2 22.28 -7.43 -16.57
CA ALA A 2 22.43 -7.31 -15.10
C ALA A 2 21.44 -8.18 -14.31
N ALA A 3 20.13 -8.09 -14.62
CA ALA A 3 19.10 -8.91 -13.96
C ALA A 3 19.35 -10.42 -14.09
N TYR A 4 19.78 -10.88 -15.27
CA TYR A 4 20.14 -12.29 -15.50
C TYR A 4 21.29 -12.78 -14.60
N LYS A 5 22.32 -11.96 -14.40
CA LYS A 5 23.43 -12.29 -13.50
C LYS A 5 22.96 -12.36 -12.04
N ALA A 6 22.11 -11.43 -11.62
CA ALA A 6 21.53 -11.42 -10.28
C ALA A 6 20.69 -12.68 -10.03
N ARG A 7 19.79 -13.02 -10.96
CA ARG A 7 18.95 -14.23 -10.89
C ARG A 7 19.80 -15.50 -10.77
N ASN A 8 20.85 -15.65 -11.57
CA ASN A 8 21.77 -16.79 -11.47
C ASN A 8 22.52 -16.83 -10.13
N LEU A 9 22.91 -15.67 -9.60
CA LEU A 9 23.55 -15.57 -8.28
C LEU A 9 22.59 -16.02 -7.18
N TYR A 10 21.32 -15.64 -7.25
CA TYR A 10 20.32 -16.10 -6.29
C TYR A 10 20.12 -17.62 -6.36
N THR A 11 20.03 -18.21 -7.56
CA THR A 11 19.99 -19.67 -7.73
C THR A 11 21.19 -20.35 -7.05
N HIS A 12 22.38 -19.75 -7.15
CA HIS A 12 23.57 -20.26 -6.46
C HIS A 12 23.41 -20.21 -4.93
N PHE A 13 22.84 -19.14 -4.37
CA PHE A 13 22.54 -19.06 -2.94
C PHE A 13 21.55 -20.13 -2.48
N VAL A 14 20.48 -20.36 -3.24
CA VAL A 14 19.51 -21.44 -2.94
C VAL A 14 20.23 -22.79 -2.92
N HIS A 15 21.07 -23.08 -3.92
CA HIS A 15 21.81 -24.33 -3.97
C HIS A 15 22.76 -24.50 -2.78
N GLU A 16 23.58 -23.49 -2.45
CA GLU A 16 24.58 -23.59 -1.37
C GLU A 16 23.97 -23.59 0.04
N MET A 17 22.86 -22.88 0.25
CA MET A 17 22.30 -22.66 1.59
C MET A 17 21.11 -23.55 1.93
N ILE A 18 20.39 -24.05 0.92
CA ILE A 18 19.17 -24.84 1.08
C ILE A 18 19.36 -26.28 0.60
N VAL A 19 19.91 -26.47 -0.61
CA VAL A 19 20.04 -27.80 -1.25
C VAL A 19 21.21 -28.59 -0.66
N GLU A 20 22.39 -27.97 -0.59
CA GLU A 20 23.60 -28.60 -0.05
C GLU A 20 24.24 -27.75 1.07
N PRO A 21 23.58 -27.58 2.22
CA PRO A 21 24.17 -26.86 3.34
C PRO A 21 25.44 -27.60 3.82
N GLY A 22 26.61 -27.08 3.45
CA GLY A 22 27.90 -27.53 3.99
C GLY A 22 28.67 -28.62 3.24
N THR A 23 28.36 -28.94 1.96
CA THR A 23 29.20 -29.89 1.17
C THR A 23 30.67 -29.45 1.03
N LYS A 24 30.97 -28.15 1.16
CA LYS A 24 32.36 -27.63 1.22
C LYS A 24 33.07 -27.88 2.56
N ALA A 25 32.34 -28.14 3.66
CA ALA A 25 32.92 -28.41 4.97
C ALA A 25 33.27 -29.91 5.17
N SER A 26 32.69 -30.80 4.36
CA SER A 26 32.91 -32.24 4.46
C SER A 26 34.20 -32.73 3.78
N ALA A 27 34.94 -31.86 3.08
CA ALA A 27 36.16 -32.23 2.37
C ALA A 27 37.44 -32.15 3.22
N GLY A 28 37.36 -31.62 4.45
CA GLY A 28 38.51 -31.55 5.35
C GLY A 28 38.08 -31.48 6.81
N SER A 29 38.31 -32.57 7.55
CA SER A 29 38.24 -32.67 9.02
C SER A 29 36.87 -32.50 9.70
N GLN A 30 36.05 -33.56 9.72
CA GLN A 30 34.93 -33.69 10.68
C GLN A 30 34.79 -35.12 11.22
N ALA A 31 35.77 -35.57 12.02
CA ALA A 31 35.59 -36.78 12.84
C ALA A 31 34.97 -36.46 14.22
N ASP A 32 34.96 -35.19 14.65
CA ASP A 32 34.61 -34.78 16.02
C ASP A 32 33.37 -33.85 16.11
N ASP A 33 32.66 -33.61 15.01
CA ASP A 33 31.48 -32.73 15.04
C ASP A 33 30.17 -33.52 15.24
N HIS A 34 29.49 -33.28 16.35
CA HIS A 34 28.27 -34.00 16.76
C HIS A 34 27.20 -33.03 17.31
N PRO A 35 25.92 -33.44 17.39
CA PRO A 35 24.81 -32.58 17.83
C PRO A 35 24.94 -31.93 19.22
N LEU A 36 25.87 -32.40 20.04
CA LEU A 36 26.11 -31.90 21.40
C LEU A 36 27.48 -31.23 21.52
N ASN A 37 28.12 -30.93 20.39
CA ASN A 37 29.44 -30.33 20.35
C ASN A 37 29.35 -28.91 20.93
N PRO A 38 30.04 -28.60 22.04
CA PRO A 38 29.98 -27.28 22.68
C PRO A 38 30.77 -26.23 21.91
N ASN A 39 31.52 -26.60 20.86
CA ASN A 39 32.29 -25.67 20.06
C ASN A 39 31.34 -24.67 19.34
N PRO A 40 31.52 -23.35 19.52
CA PRO A 40 30.73 -22.34 18.80
C PRO A 40 30.83 -22.43 17.27
N ASP A 41 31.91 -23.02 16.75
CA ASP A 41 32.17 -23.22 15.31
C ASP A 41 31.70 -24.61 14.80
N SER A 42 30.93 -25.36 15.60
CA SER A 42 30.33 -26.63 15.21
C SER A 42 29.31 -26.43 14.07
N ASN A 43 29.31 -27.31 13.05
CA ASN A 43 28.27 -27.31 12.01
C ASN A 43 26.91 -27.66 12.62
N TRP A 44 26.87 -28.52 13.64
CA TRP A 44 25.65 -28.78 14.40
C TRP A 44 25.20 -27.57 15.22
N GLY A 45 26.12 -26.87 15.86
CA GLY A 45 25.82 -25.61 16.55
C GLY A 45 25.23 -24.56 15.61
N ALA A 46 25.78 -24.42 14.40
CA ALA A 46 25.24 -23.56 13.35
C ALA A 46 23.87 -24.05 12.85
N PHE A 47 23.70 -25.36 12.63
CA PHE A 47 22.44 -25.97 12.20
C PHE A 47 21.29 -25.70 13.19
N PHE A 48 21.53 -25.82 14.50
CA PHE A 48 20.50 -25.53 15.49
C PHE A 48 20.15 -24.04 15.57
N LYS A 49 21.15 -23.15 15.49
CA LYS A 49 20.91 -21.70 15.41
C LYS A 49 20.10 -21.33 14.17
N ASP A 50 20.42 -21.93 13.03
CA ASP A 50 19.67 -21.77 11.78
C ASP A 50 18.21 -22.25 11.96
N ASN A 51 17.98 -23.36 12.65
CA ASN A 51 16.63 -23.89 12.90
C ASN A 51 15.82 -23.01 13.86
N ASP A 52 16.43 -22.42 14.88
CA ASP A 52 15.76 -21.47 15.78
C ASP A 52 15.29 -20.24 15.01
N MET A 53 16.16 -19.70 14.14
CA MET A 53 15.83 -18.60 13.24
C MET A 53 14.71 -18.99 12.27
N LEU A 54 14.83 -20.16 11.63
CA LEU A 54 13.84 -20.68 10.68
C LEU A 54 12.47 -20.85 11.34
N LEU A 55 12.40 -21.36 12.58
CA LEU A 55 11.15 -21.50 13.31
C LEU A 55 10.46 -20.16 13.59
N GLN A 56 11.24 -19.07 13.73
CA GLN A 56 10.69 -17.73 13.84
C GLN A 56 10.13 -17.25 12.50
N ILE A 57 10.90 -17.43 11.42
CA ILE A 57 10.50 -17.05 10.05
C ILE A 57 9.22 -17.80 9.64
N ASP A 58 9.14 -19.12 9.85
CA ASP A 58 7.96 -19.95 9.53
C ASP A 58 6.69 -19.37 10.19
N LYS A 59 6.75 -19.06 11.49
CA LYS A 59 5.61 -18.53 12.24
C LYS A 59 5.13 -17.18 11.69
N ASP A 60 6.06 -16.32 11.31
CA ASP A 60 5.76 -14.99 10.81
C ASP A 60 5.22 -15.06 9.36
N CYS A 61 5.81 -15.90 8.51
CA CYS A 61 5.36 -16.10 7.12
C CYS A 61 3.97 -16.73 7.04
N ARG A 62 3.64 -17.67 7.94
CA ARG A 62 2.28 -18.26 8.01
C ARG A 62 1.18 -17.25 8.35
N ARG A 63 1.54 -16.14 9.00
CA ARG A 63 0.60 -15.09 9.42
C ARG A 63 0.63 -13.87 8.49
N LEU A 64 1.44 -13.91 7.44
CA LEU A 64 1.60 -12.81 6.50
C LEU A 64 0.31 -12.58 5.73
N CYS A 65 -0.20 -11.34 5.76
CA CYS A 65 -1.42 -10.90 5.08
C CYS A 65 -2.57 -11.93 5.19
N PRO A 66 -3.10 -12.21 6.38
CA PRO A 66 -4.04 -13.30 6.61
C PRO A 66 -5.38 -13.13 5.86
N ASP A 67 -5.76 -11.90 5.56
CA ASP A 67 -6.96 -11.56 4.80
C ASP A 67 -6.82 -11.89 3.30
N LEU A 68 -5.60 -12.20 2.84
CA LEU A 68 -5.30 -12.51 1.45
C LEU A 68 -4.91 -13.98 1.30
N PHE A 69 -5.79 -14.78 0.71
CA PHE A 69 -5.55 -16.21 0.46
C PHE A 69 -4.36 -16.50 -0.47
N PHE A 70 -3.77 -15.47 -1.10
CA PHE A 70 -2.63 -15.59 -2.01
C PHE A 70 -1.47 -16.36 -1.38
N PHE A 71 -1.07 -16.02 -0.16
CA PHE A 71 0.15 -16.59 0.44
C PHE A 71 0.01 -18.09 0.74
N GLN A 72 -1.20 -18.57 0.99
CA GLN A 72 -1.50 -19.98 1.24
C GLN A 72 -1.67 -20.80 -0.05
N LYS A 73 -1.82 -20.15 -1.22
CA LYS A 73 -1.93 -20.85 -2.51
C LYS A 73 -0.59 -21.43 -2.96
N ALA A 74 -0.68 -22.49 -3.76
CA ALA A 74 0.47 -23.05 -4.46
C ALA A 74 1.02 -22.05 -5.48
N THR A 75 2.35 -21.86 -5.49
CA THR A 75 3.02 -21.13 -6.56
C THR A 75 3.00 -21.92 -7.87
N GLU A 76 2.87 -21.23 -8.99
CA GLU A 76 3.02 -21.79 -10.34
C GLU A 76 4.47 -22.17 -10.64
N TYR A 77 5.43 -21.58 -9.92
CA TYR A 77 6.87 -21.77 -10.11
C TYR A 77 7.53 -22.31 -8.83
N PRO A 78 7.23 -23.56 -8.44
CA PRO A 78 7.87 -24.22 -7.31
C PRO A 78 9.37 -24.42 -7.54
N CYS A 79 10.19 -24.29 -6.49
CA CYS A 79 11.61 -24.65 -6.56
C CYS A 79 11.80 -26.16 -6.80
N LYS A 80 12.03 -26.55 -8.05
CA LYS A 80 12.10 -27.96 -8.48
C LYS A 80 13.16 -28.78 -7.72
N GLU A 81 14.32 -28.19 -7.43
CA GLU A 81 15.41 -28.86 -6.72
C GLU A 81 15.02 -29.28 -5.28
N ILE A 82 14.07 -28.57 -4.68
CA ILE A 82 13.60 -28.78 -3.29
C ILE A 82 12.37 -29.70 -3.24
N ILE A 83 11.50 -29.65 -4.25
CA ILE A 83 10.12 -30.19 -4.16
C ILE A 83 9.97 -31.62 -4.72
N HIS A 84 10.96 -32.14 -5.44
CA HIS A 84 10.90 -33.52 -5.93
C HIS A 84 11.10 -34.55 -4.79
N ALA A 85 10.19 -35.52 -4.68
CA ALA A 85 10.20 -36.56 -3.64
C ALA A 85 11.45 -37.47 -3.64
N ASP A 86 12.17 -37.55 -4.76
CA ASP A 86 13.44 -38.28 -4.89
C ASP A 86 14.68 -37.42 -4.55
N SER A 87 14.47 -36.13 -4.25
CA SER A 87 15.53 -35.22 -3.82
C SER A 87 15.99 -35.60 -2.41
N ARG A 88 17.30 -35.81 -2.23
CA ARG A 88 17.92 -36.00 -0.90
C ARG A 88 17.90 -34.73 -0.04
N VAL A 89 17.32 -33.64 -0.56
CA VAL A 89 17.24 -32.34 0.08
C VAL A 89 16.07 -32.32 1.05
N GLU A 90 16.36 -32.02 2.31
CA GLU A 90 15.34 -31.75 3.31
C GLU A 90 14.79 -30.34 3.11
N THR A 91 13.50 -30.20 2.86
CA THR A 91 12.85 -28.89 2.70
C THR A 91 12.89 -28.10 4.01
N LEU A 92 12.86 -26.77 3.93
CA LEU A 92 12.77 -25.92 5.13
C LEU A 92 11.54 -26.29 5.97
N ARG A 93 10.41 -26.57 5.32
CA ARG A 93 9.20 -27.16 5.94
C ARG A 93 9.52 -28.38 6.81
N LYS A 94 10.22 -29.38 6.27
CA LYS A 94 10.57 -30.61 7.00
C LYS A 94 11.51 -30.32 8.18
N ARG A 95 12.47 -29.41 8.01
CA ARG A 95 13.36 -28.97 9.10
C ARG A 95 12.57 -28.36 10.25
N VAL A 96 11.56 -27.54 9.96
CA VAL A 96 10.67 -26.95 10.98
C VAL A 96 9.84 -28.03 11.67
N GLU A 97 9.23 -28.95 10.92
CA GLU A 97 8.44 -30.06 11.46
C GLU A 97 9.25 -30.91 12.46
N HIS A 98 10.51 -31.21 12.14
CA HIS A 98 11.41 -31.98 13.01
C HIS A 98 11.82 -31.23 14.28
N CYS A 99 11.78 -29.90 14.29
CA CYS A 99 12.07 -29.09 15.48
C CYS A 99 10.90 -29.03 16.49
N VAL A 100 9.67 -29.36 16.05
CA VAL A 100 8.50 -29.40 16.93
C VAL A 100 8.35 -30.80 17.53
N LEU A 101 8.96 -31.00 18.70
CA LEU A 101 8.89 -32.27 19.43
C LEU A 101 7.44 -32.66 19.73
N HIS A 102 7.02 -33.83 19.23
CA HIS A 102 5.82 -34.52 19.67
C HIS A 102 6.06 -35.08 21.08
N SER A 103 5.48 -34.43 22.09
CA SER A 103 5.49 -34.94 23.45
C SER A 103 4.20 -35.71 23.72
N GLU A 104 4.34 -37.00 23.98
CA GLU A 104 3.25 -37.84 24.47
C GLU A 104 3.42 -38.02 25.97
N THR A 105 2.37 -37.71 26.73
CA THR A 105 2.37 -37.92 28.18
C THR A 105 1.60 -39.18 28.51
N LEU A 106 2.25 -40.11 29.21
CA LEU A 106 1.60 -41.29 29.75
C LEU A 106 0.68 -40.88 30.90
N LYS A 107 -0.64 -41.07 30.77
CA LYS A 107 -1.54 -41.08 31.93
C LYS A 107 -1.79 -42.52 32.34
N VAL A 108 -1.44 -42.83 33.59
CA VAL A 108 -1.75 -44.11 34.23
C VAL A 108 -3.04 -43.92 35.02
N ASP A 109 -4.07 -44.67 34.68
CA ASP A 109 -5.33 -44.67 35.43
C ASP A 109 -5.16 -45.38 36.78
N ARG A 110 -6.05 -45.15 37.75
CA ARG A 110 -5.96 -45.72 39.12
C ARG A 110 -5.99 -47.25 39.16
N PHE A 111 -6.34 -47.89 38.05
CA PHE A 111 -6.35 -49.34 37.84
C PHE A 111 -5.09 -49.87 37.12
N GLY A 112 -4.05 -49.04 36.96
CA GLY A 112 -2.78 -49.44 36.33
C GLY A 112 -2.81 -49.55 34.80
N LYS A 113 -3.87 -49.08 34.14
CA LYS A 113 -3.94 -48.98 32.68
C LYS A 113 -3.24 -47.71 32.21
N SER A 114 -2.20 -47.84 31.40
CA SER A 114 -1.51 -46.72 30.76
C SER A 114 -2.17 -46.39 29.42
N ASN A 115 -2.71 -45.19 29.29
CA ASN A 115 -3.14 -44.62 28.01
C ASN A 115 -2.18 -43.50 27.60
N MET A 116 -1.69 -43.55 26.36
CA MET A 116 -0.92 -42.46 25.78
C MET A 116 -1.85 -41.31 25.43
N ILE A 117 -1.57 -40.13 25.99
CA ILE A 117 -2.24 -38.90 25.57
C ILE A 117 -1.17 -38.08 24.86
N ALA A 118 -1.31 -37.96 23.54
CA ALA A 118 -0.54 -36.99 22.79
C ALA A 118 -0.86 -35.60 23.35
N SER A 119 0.11 -34.96 24.01
CA SER A 119 0.02 -33.55 24.33
C SER A 119 0.38 -32.81 23.04
N ARG A 120 -0.57 -32.80 22.10
CA ARG A 120 -0.46 -31.92 20.95
C ARG A 120 -0.56 -30.51 21.54
N ARG A 121 0.58 -29.82 21.71
CA ARG A 121 0.54 -28.36 21.71
C ARG A 121 -0.11 -28.02 20.40
N LYS A 122 -1.40 -27.66 20.44
CA LYS A 122 -2.16 -27.15 19.30
C LYS A 122 -1.39 -25.92 18.81
N THR A 123 -0.45 -26.10 17.88
CA THR A 123 -0.31 -25.12 16.82
C THR A 123 -1.68 -25.09 16.15
N SER A 124 -2.25 -23.89 16.02
CA SER A 124 -3.53 -23.70 15.34
C SER A 124 -3.46 -24.47 14.01
N GLU A 125 -4.27 -25.52 13.84
CA GLU A 125 -4.44 -26.25 12.57
C GLU A 125 -5.20 -25.37 11.56
N GLU A 126 -4.80 -24.11 11.43
CA GLU A 126 -5.54 -23.09 10.67
C GLU A 126 -4.97 -22.91 9.26
N TYR A 127 -3.82 -23.52 8.97
CA TYR A 127 -3.20 -23.49 7.64
C TYR A 127 -2.94 -24.92 7.17
N SER A 128 -3.75 -25.38 6.22
CA SER A 128 -3.59 -26.69 5.60
C SER A 128 -2.28 -26.75 4.82
N LEU A 129 -1.48 -27.79 5.05
CA LEU A 129 -0.27 -28.04 4.28
C LEU A 129 -0.64 -28.45 2.86
N LEU A 130 0.08 -27.92 1.87
CA LEU A 130 -0.08 -28.34 0.48
C LEU A 130 0.52 -29.74 0.28
N PRO A 131 -0.05 -30.57 -0.63
CA PRO A 131 0.47 -31.90 -0.95
C PRO A 131 1.93 -31.88 -1.41
N ASP A 132 2.60 -33.03 -1.30
CA ASP A 132 3.95 -33.22 -1.85
C ASP A 132 3.97 -32.89 -3.35
N GLY A 133 5.01 -32.19 -3.80
CA GLY A 133 5.11 -31.68 -5.17
C GLY A 133 4.60 -30.24 -5.35
N GLN A 134 4.00 -29.63 -4.31
CA GLN A 134 3.57 -28.24 -4.31
C GLN A 134 4.26 -27.42 -3.21
N GLU A 135 4.42 -26.14 -3.49
CA GLU A 135 5.00 -25.15 -2.58
C GLU A 135 4.08 -23.95 -2.50
N ALA A 136 3.82 -23.49 -1.28
CA ALA A 136 3.00 -22.33 -1.03
C ALA A 136 3.82 -21.05 -1.20
N HIS A 137 3.17 -19.96 -1.57
CA HIS A 137 3.81 -18.65 -1.67
C HIS A 137 4.49 -18.22 -0.35
N TRP A 138 3.93 -18.54 0.82
CA TRP A 138 4.58 -18.24 2.11
C TRP A 138 5.89 -19.01 2.32
N GLU A 139 6.07 -20.20 1.74
CA GLU A 139 7.32 -20.98 1.82
C GLU A 139 8.42 -20.35 0.95
N VAL A 140 8.04 -19.74 -0.16
CA VAL A 140 8.96 -18.97 -1.00
C VAL A 140 9.47 -17.74 -0.23
N VAL A 141 8.57 -17.02 0.45
CA VAL A 141 8.91 -15.88 1.31
C VAL A 141 9.82 -16.32 2.46
N GLU A 142 9.53 -17.46 3.10
CA GLU A 142 10.37 -18.06 4.16
C GLU A 142 11.80 -18.30 3.64
N ARG A 143 11.94 -18.92 2.47
CA ARG A 143 13.26 -19.20 1.87
C ARG A 143 14.05 -17.94 1.57
N ILE A 144 13.41 -16.90 1.03
CA ILE A 144 14.06 -15.60 0.76
C ILE A 144 14.60 -14.99 2.08
N LEU A 145 13.78 -14.96 3.13
CA LEU A 145 14.17 -14.39 4.43
C LEU A 145 15.29 -15.19 5.09
N PHE A 146 15.23 -16.51 5.00
CA PHE A 146 16.26 -17.38 5.55
C PHE A 146 17.61 -17.15 4.86
N ILE A 147 17.63 -17.12 3.52
CA ILE A 147 18.85 -16.83 2.74
C ILE A 147 19.39 -15.43 3.08
N TYR A 148 18.51 -14.42 3.14
CA TYR A 148 18.92 -13.06 3.50
C TYR A 148 19.58 -13.01 4.89
N ALA A 149 18.98 -13.65 5.88
CA ALA A 149 19.49 -13.65 7.26
C ALA A 149 20.83 -14.38 7.36
N LYS A 150 21.02 -15.48 6.61
CA LYS A 150 22.32 -16.18 6.52
C LYS A 150 23.41 -15.35 5.86
N LEU A 151 23.07 -14.56 4.84
CA LEU A 151 24.00 -13.65 4.17
C LEU A 151 24.35 -12.41 5.02
N ASN A 152 23.51 -12.08 6.00
CA ASN A 152 23.66 -10.89 6.85
C ASN A 152 23.70 -11.25 8.35
N PRO A 153 24.69 -12.04 8.83
CA PRO A 153 24.70 -12.56 10.21
C PRO A 153 24.79 -11.47 11.29
N GLY A 154 25.28 -10.27 10.95
CA GLY A 154 25.30 -9.12 11.88
C GLY A 154 23.92 -8.54 12.19
N GLN A 155 22.94 -8.74 11.28
CA GLN A 155 21.54 -8.35 11.47
C GLN A 155 20.67 -9.56 11.82
N GLY A 156 20.86 -10.66 11.09
CA GLY A 156 20.01 -11.85 11.13
C GLY A 156 18.58 -11.55 10.64
N TYR A 157 17.64 -12.40 11.05
CA TYR A 157 16.21 -12.16 10.87
C TYR A 157 15.64 -11.38 12.07
N VAL A 158 14.80 -10.39 11.79
CA VAL A 158 14.05 -9.63 12.79
C VAL A 158 12.58 -9.66 12.41
N GLN A 159 11.72 -9.91 13.40
CA GLN A 159 10.26 -9.91 13.22
C GLN A 159 9.82 -8.58 12.61
N GLY A 160 8.99 -8.65 11.56
CA GLY A 160 8.57 -7.50 10.75
C GLY A 160 9.20 -7.48 9.37
N MET A 161 10.36 -8.12 9.17
CA MET A 161 10.97 -8.25 7.83
C MET A 161 10.06 -8.99 6.84
N ASN A 162 9.28 -9.96 7.33
CA ASN A 162 8.25 -10.66 6.55
C ASN A 162 7.18 -9.71 5.99
N GLU A 163 6.80 -8.68 6.75
CA GLU A 163 5.79 -7.69 6.37
C GLU A 163 6.32 -6.68 5.34
N ILE A 164 7.64 -6.54 5.25
CA ILE A 164 8.29 -5.76 4.20
C ILE A 164 8.44 -6.61 2.92
N LEU A 165 8.86 -7.87 3.06
CA LEU A 165 9.05 -8.74 1.91
C LEU A 165 7.72 -9.13 1.25
N GLY A 166 6.65 -9.32 2.01
CA GLY A 166 5.35 -9.75 1.51
C GLY A 166 4.82 -8.93 0.32
N PRO A 167 4.68 -7.60 0.46
CA PRO A 167 4.25 -6.74 -0.64
C PRO A 167 5.16 -6.78 -1.87
N ILE A 168 6.48 -6.85 -1.67
CA ILE A 168 7.47 -6.96 -2.77
C ILE A 168 7.23 -8.27 -3.53
N TYR A 169 7.17 -9.38 -2.81
CA TYR A 169 6.97 -10.70 -3.41
C TYR A 169 5.64 -10.81 -4.13
N TYR A 170 4.56 -10.35 -3.51
CA TYR A 170 3.24 -10.33 -4.13
C TYR A 170 3.26 -9.58 -5.48
N THR A 171 3.94 -8.43 -5.54
CA THR A 171 4.04 -7.60 -6.74
C THR A 171 4.67 -8.38 -7.90
N PHE A 172 5.81 -9.05 -7.65
CA PHE A 172 6.49 -9.83 -8.69
C PHE A 172 5.76 -11.13 -9.04
N ALA A 173 5.25 -11.84 -8.04
CA ALA A 173 4.58 -13.12 -8.22
C ALA A 173 3.17 -12.99 -8.84
N SER A 174 2.59 -11.79 -8.81
CA SER A 174 1.29 -11.48 -9.44
C SER A 174 1.42 -10.77 -10.79
N ASP A 175 2.63 -10.62 -11.37
CA ASP A 175 2.82 -9.96 -12.67
C ASP A 175 1.97 -10.64 -13.77
N PRO A 176 1.24 -9.90 -14.61
CA PRO A 176 0.42 -10.49 -15.68
C PRO A 176 1.21 -11.37 -16.65
N ARG A 177 2.52 -11.18 -16.76
CA ARG A 177 3.40 -11.89 -17.68
C ARG A 177 4.11 -13.05 -16.97
N ASN A 178 3.85 -14.26 -17.45
CA ASN A 178 4.44 -15.50 -16.91
C ASN A 178 5.97 -15.50 -16.91
N GLU A 179 6.60 -14.87 -17.92
CA GLU A 179 8.06 -14.77 -18.01
C GLU A 179 8.70 -13.97 -16.86
N TRP A 180 7.95 -13.10 -16.18
CA TRP A 180 8.42 -12.32 -15.03
C TRP A 180 8.10 -13.04 -13.72
N LYS A 181 6.93 -13.68 -13.63
CA LYS A 181 6.52 -14.49 -12.48
C LYS A 181 7.52 -15.61 -12.14
N GLU A 182 8.11 -16.25 -13.16
CA GLU A 182 9.12 -17.30 -12.95
C GLU A 182 10.31 -16.82 -12.11
N PHE A 183 10.69 -15.54 -12.24
CA PHE A 183 11.83 -14.97 -11.51
C PHE A 183 11.42 -14.19 -10.26
N ALA A 184 10.15 -14.25 -9.85
CA ALA A 184 9.62 -13.45 -8.76
C ALA A 184 10.40 -13.62 -7.46
N GLU A 185 10.81 -14.84 -7.12
CA GLU A 185 11.59 -15.13 -5.91
C GLU A 185 12.94 -14.41 -5.91
N ALA A 186 13.71 -14.57 -6.99
CA ALA A 186 15.04 -13.97 -7.12
C ALA A 186 14.97 -12.43 -7.18
N ASP A 187 14.03 -11.89 -7.95
CA ASP A 187 13.87 -10.44 -8.08
C ASP A 187 13.42 -9.83 -6.74
N SER A 188 12.53 -10.51 -6.01
CA SER A 188 12.12 -10.10 -4.65
C SER A 188 13.28 -10.07 -3.67
N PHE A 189 14.17 -11.06 -3.71
CA PHE A 189 15.35 -11.10 -2.85
C PHE A 189 16.24 -9.85 -3.03
N PHE A 190 16.55 -9.47 -4.27
CA PHE A 190 17.41 -8.30 -4.51
C PHE A 190 16.71 -6.98 -4.25
N CYS A 191 15.43 -6.85 -4.62
CA CYS A 191 14.63 -5.66 -4.27
C CYS A 191 14.54 -5.48 -2.75
N PHE A 192 14.25 -6.56 -2.02
CA PHE A 192 14.24 -6.56 -0.56
C PHE A 192 15.62 -6.21 0.02
N THR A 193 16.70 -6.79 -0.52
CA THR A 193 18.06 -6.50 -0.05
C THR A 193 18.43 -5.03 -0.24
N ASN A 194 18.05 -4.43 -1.37
CA ASN A 194 18.29 -3.00 -1.64
C ASN A 194 17.52 -2.12 -0.66
N LEU A 195 16.23 -2.41 -0.44
CA LEU A 195 15.42 -1.66 0.52
C LEU A 195 15.97 -1.81 1.94
N MET A 196 16.31 -3.03 2.35
CA MET A 196 16.91 -3.31 3.65
C MET A 196 18.22 -2.57 3.84
N ALA A 197 19.04 -2.35 2.81
CA ALA A 197 20.27 -1.57 2.95
C ALA A 197 20.01 -0.12 3.39
N GLU A 198 18.84 0.43 3.09
CA GLU A 198 18.43 1.79 3.48
C GLU A 198 17.73 1.83 4.85
N ILE A 199 16.95 0.80 5.19
CA ILE A 199 16.15 0.76 6.44
C ILE A 199 16.75 -0.10 7.55
N ARG A 200 17.91 -0.76 7.32
CA ARG A 200 18.52 -1.71 8.25
C ARG A 200 18.64 -1.17 9.67
N ASP A 201 19.04 0.10 9.79
CA ASP A 201 19.33 0.70 11.09
C ASP A 201 18.08 0.77 12.00
N ILE A 202 16.88 0.71 11.41
CA ILE A 202 15.59 0.62 12.13
C ILE A 202 15.40 -0.74 12.81
N PHE A 203 16.04 -1.80 12.31
CA PHE A 203 15.93 -3.17 12.81
C PHE A 203 17.06 -3.56 13.78
N ILE A 204 18.05 -2.68 13.99
CA ILE A 204 19.18 -2.94 14.89
C ILE A 204 18.90 -2.30 16.25
N LYS A 205 18.47 -3.10 17.21
CA LYS A 205 18.15 -2.64 18.59
C LYS A 205 19.27 -1.85 19.27
N THR A 206 20.53 -2.12 18.94
CA THR A 206 21.67 -1.39 19.52
C THR A 206 21.77 0.05 19.01
N LEU A 207 21.18 0.36 17.85
CA LEU A 207 21.13 1.70 17.28
C LEU A 207 19.95 2.51 17.81
N ASP A 208 18.96 1.89 18.47
CA ASP A 208 17.81 2.59 19.07
C ASP A 208 18.19 3.55 20.20
N LEU A 209 19.40 3.37 20.77
CA LEU A 209 19.96 4.23 21.81
C LEU A 209 20.75 5.42 21.24
N ASP A 210 21.00 5.44 19.93
CA ASP A 210 21.69 6.53 19.26
C ASP A 210 20.71 7.68 19.00
N ALA A 211 21.14 8.91 19.29
CA ALA A 211 20.33 10.11 19.06
C ALA A 211 20.26 10.51 17.57
N VAL A 212 21.12 9.94 16.72
CA VAL A 212 21.30 10.36 15.32
C VAL A 212 20.67 9.38 14.34
N CYS A 213 20.68 8.07 14.65
CA CYS A 213 20.21 7.01 13.74
C CYS A 213 19.17 6.08 14.40
N GLY A 214 18.66 5.11 13.65
CA GLY A 214 17.68 4.13 14.13
C GLY A 214 16.26 4.68 14.31
N ILE A 215 15.39 3.87 14.94
CA ILE A 215 13.97 4.22 15.10
C ILE A 215 13.76 5.43 16.01
N GLY A 216 14.63 5.63 17.00
CA GLY A 216 14.54 6.76 17.94
C GLY A 216 14.64 8.12 17.24
N SER A 217 15.62 8.26 16.33
CA SER A 217 15.80 9.45 15.51
C SER A 217 14.58 9.70 14.60
N MET A 218 14.08 8.66 13.93
CA MET A 218 12.90 8.76 13.07
C MET A 218 11.63 9.15 13.84
N MET A 219 11.43 8.61 15.05
CA MET A 219 10.33 9.00 15.96
C MET A 219 10.44 10.46 16.40
N ALA A 220 11.65 10.94 16.68
CA ALA A 220 11.87 12.34 17.06
C ALA A 220 11.53 13.27 15.90
N SER A 221 11.98 12.93 14.68
CA SER A 221 11.62 13.66 13.45
C SER A 221 10.12 13.69 13.22
N PHE A 222 9.43 12.55 13.37
CA PHE A 222 7.97 12.48 13.30
C PHE A 222 7.29 13.41 14.30
N THR A 223 7.71 13.36 15.56
CA THR A 223 7.15 14.19 16.63
C THR A 223 7.38 15.68 16.37
N SER A 224 8.58 16.04 15.91
CA SER A 224 8.93 17.43 15.55
C SER A 224 8.10 17.92 14.36
N LYS A 225 7.91 17.08 13.34
CA LYS A 225 7.12 17.40 12.15
C LYS A 225 5.65 17.63 12.50
N LEU A 226 5.09 16.79 13.37
CA LEU A 226 3.72 16.97 13.85
C LEU A 226 3.56 18.30 14.58
N LYS A 227 4.49 18.64 15.47
CA LYS A 227 4.48 19.94 16.17
C LYS A 227 4.55 21.12 15.21
N GLU A 228 5.38 21.03 14.17
CA GLU A 228 5.51 22.07 13.14
C GLU A 228 4.19 22.29 12.37
N LYS A 229 3.45 21.21 12.10
CA LYS A 229 2.26 21.24 11.23
C LYS A 229 0.95 21.47 11.98
N ASP A 230 0.82 20.92 13.18
CA ASP A 230 -0.33 21.12 14.05
C ASP A 230 0.13 21.12 15.53
N GLU A 231 0.54 22.28 16.01
CA GLU A 231 0.98 22.46 17.39
C GLU A 231 -0.14 22.16 18.41
N PHE A 232 -1.40 22.40 18.04
CA PHE A 232 -2.54 22.13 18.91
C PHE A 232 -2.74 20.63 19.12
N LEU A 233 -2.76 19.86 18.02
CA LEU A 233 -2.85 18.40 18.07
C LEU A 233 -1.65 17.79 18.79
N TYR A 234 -0.44 18.29 18.54
CA TYR A 234 0.77 17.87 19.25
C TYR A 234 0.65 18.07 20.77
N ASN A 235 0.21 19.26 21.20
CA ASN A 235 0.05 19.56 22.63
C ASN A 235 -1.04 18.66 23.25
N ARG A 236 -2.13 18.39 22.54
CA ARG A 236 -3.18 17.47 23.01
C ARG A 236 -2.65 16.04 23.22
N ILE A 237 -1.91 15.51 22.26
CA ILE A 237 -1.29 14.17 22.36
C ILE A 237 -0.33 14.12 23.56
N LYS A 238 0.42 15.20 23.79
CA LYS A 238 1.32 15.33 24.95
C LYS A 238 0.57 15.39 26.28
N GLU A 239 -0.56 16.11 26.35
CA GLU A 239 -1.41 16.17 27.54
C GLU A 239 -2.02 14.81 27.89
N LEU A 240 -2.35 14.01 26.88
CA LEU A 240 -2.81 12.63 27.03
C LEU A 240 -1.70 11.65 27.47
N ASP A 241 -0.44 12.10 27.55
CA ASP A 241 0.76 11.25 27.73
C ASP A 241 0.82 10.10 26.70
N LEU A 242 0.33 10.36 25.48
CA LEU A 242 0.31 9.37 24.41
C LEU A 242 1.66 9.34 23.69
N LYS A 243 2.47 8.35 24.04
CA LYS A 243 3.83 8.21 23.52
C LYS A 243 3.84 7.61 22.10
N PRO A 244 4.55 8.21 21.12
CA PRO A 244 4.61 7.71 19.74
C PRO A 244 5.01 6.24 19.61
N GLN A 245 5.81 5.72 20.54
CA GLN A 245 6.26 4.32 20.55
C GLN A 245 5.09 3.31 20.60
N TYR A 246 3.92 3.71 21.10
CA TYR A 246 2.77 2.82 21.24
C TYR A 246 1.92 2.67 19.97
N TYR A 247 2.08 3.56 18.98
CA TYR A 247 1.31 3.54 17.74
C TYR A 247 2.18 3.69 16.49
N ALA A 248 3.09 4.67 16.47
CA ALA A 248 3.90 5.00 15.30
C ALA A 248 5.09 4.06 15.08
N PHE A 249 5.52 3.31 16.12
CA PHE A 249 6.64 2.36 15.99
C PHE A 249 6.45 1.43 14.80
N ARG A 250 5.29 0.79 14.72
CA ARG A 250 4.94 -0.13 13.65
C ARG A 250 4.78 0.57 12.31
N TRP A 251 4.20 1.78 12.31
CA TRP A 251 4.00 2.59 11.11
C TRP A 251 5.32 2.85 10.38
N LEU A 252 6.32 3.29 11.14
CA LEU A 252 7.61 3.70 10.61
C LEU A 252 8.52 2.50 10.32
N THR A 253 8.55 1.50 11.20
CA THR A 253 9.39 0.30 11.02
C THR A 253 8.92 -0.60 9.88
N LEU A 254 7.61 -0.68 9.64
CA LEU A 254 7.03 -1.56 8.62
C LEU A 254 6.54 -0.80 7.38
N LEU A 255 6.90 0.48 7.23
CA LEU A 255 6.48 1.32 6.10
C LEU A 255 4.96 1.23 5.86
N LEU A 256 4.19 1.27 6.95
CA LEU A 256 2.73 1.17 7.00
C LEU A 256 2.12 -0.16 6.50
N SER A 257 2.90 -1.20 6.25
CA SER A 257 2.40 -2.44 5.61
C SER A 257 1.39 -3.23 6.45
N GLN A 258 1.36 -3.06 7.77
CA GLN A 258 0.34 -3.64 8.63
C GLN A 258 -0.78 -2.66 9.02
N GLU A 259 -0.73 -1.40 8.59
CA GLU A 259 -1.82 -0.44 8.83
C GLU A 259 -2.90 -0.53 7.76
N PHE A 260 -2.53 -0.92 6.54
CA PHE A 260 -3.43 -0.91 5.40
C PHE A 260 -3.54 -2.29 4.75
N PRO A 261 -4.67 -2.58 4.09
CA PRO A 261 -4.77 -3.74 3.21
C PRO A 261 -3.69 -3.70 2.13
N LEU A 262 -3.22 -4.88 1.69
CA LEU A 262 -2.12 -4.98 0.73
C LEU A 262 -2.26 -4.09 -0.52
N PRO A 263 -3.44 -3.99 -1.18
CA PRO A 263 -3.59 -3.10 -2.32
C PRO A 263 -3.23 -1.64 -2.02
N ASP A 264 -3.63 -1.13 -0.86
CA ASP A 264 -3.34 0.24 -0.42
C ASP A 264 -1.87 0.40 -0.05
N VAL A 265 -1.26 -0.62 0.58
CA VAL A 265 0.18 -0.64 0.85
C VAL A 265 0.98 -0.50 -0.43
N LEU A 266 0.63 -1.25 -1.48
CA LEU A 266 1.30 -1.16 -2.78
C LEU A 266 1.19 0.26 -3.36
N ARG A 267 0.03 0.92 -3.21
CA ARG A 267 -0.15 2.31 -3.67
C ARG A 267 0.67 3.31 -2.87
N ILE A 268 0.72 3.16 -1.55
CA ILE A 268 1.57 3.99 -0.71
C ILE A 268 3.05 3.80 -1.12
N TRP A 269 3.44 2.55 -1.39
CA TRP A 269 4.81 2.20 -1.77
C TRP A 269 5.20 2.68 -3.17
N ASP A 270 4.27 2.70 -4.14
CA ASP A 270 4.48 3.35 -5.45
C ASP A 270 4.93 4.81 -5.25
N SER A 271 4.29 5.52 -4.31
CA SER A 271 4.61 6.91 -4.01
C SER A 271 5.90 7.06 -3.21
N LEU A 272 6.10 6.21 -2.20
CA LEU A 272 7.34 6.21 -1.42
C LEU A 272 8.55 5.94 -2.31
N PHE A 273 8.51 4.93 -3.17
CA PHE A 273 9.68 4.60 -4.00
C PHE A 273 9.91 5.55 -5.16
N ALA A 274 8.88 6.30 -5.59
CA ALA A 274 9.07 7.38 -6.54
C ALA A 274 9.80 8.59 -5.91
N ASP A 275 9.62 8.85 -4.61
CA ASP A 275 10.20 10.01 -3.92
C ASP A 275 11.66 9.77 -3.48
N ASP A 276 12.55 10.72 -3.80
CA ASP A 276 13.97 10.67 -3.39
C ASP A 276 14.15 10.87 -1.87
N LYS A 277 13.20 11.52 -1.20
CA LYS A 277 13.14 11.75 0.25
C LYS A 277 12.04 10.90 0.91
N ARG A 278 11.88 9.66 0.45
CA ARG A 278 10.78 8.77 0.87
C ARG A 278 10.56 8.59 2.36
N PHE A 279 11.61 8.64 3.19
CA PHE A 279 11.44 8.50 4.64
C PHE A 279 10.90 9.79 5.30
N ASP A 280 11.26 10.96 4.77
CA ASP A 280 10.61 12.22 5.17
C ASP A 280 9.15 12.25 4.67
N PHE A 281 8.91 11.72 3.47
CA PHE A 281 7.56 11.57 2.93
C PHE A 281 6.71 10.61 3.77
N LEU A 282 7.26 9.46 4.18
CA LEU A 282 6.63 8.53 5.12
C LEU A 282 6.23 9.22 6.43
N ILE A 283 7.15 10.01 7.00
CA ILE A 283 6.85 10.80 8.20
C ILE A 283 5.67 11.75 7.96
N CYS A 284 5.61 12.39 6.79
CA CYS A 284 4.49 13.27 6.43
C CYS A 284 3.16 12.49 6.31
N ILE A 285 3.18 11.28 5.75
CA ILE A 285 2.01 10.39 5.70
C ILE A 285 1.55 10.05 7.12
N CYS A 286 2.46 9.66 8.00
CA CYS A 286 2.14 9.37 9.41
C CYS A 286 1.56 10.60 10.13
N CYS A 287 2.06 11.80 9.86
CA CYS A 287 1.48 13.04 10.41
C CYS A 287 0.06 13.28 9.86
N ALA A 288 -0.14 13.07 8.55
CA ALA A 288 -1.45 13.19 7.91
C ALA A 288 -2.47 12.24 8.53
N MET A 289 -2.09 11.00 8.87
CA MET A 289 -2.96 10.05 9.56
C MET A 289 -3.50 10.62 10.88
N LEU A 290 -2.64 11.24 11.69
CA LEU A 290 -3.08 11.88 12.94
C LEU A 290 -3.93 13.13 12.69
N MET A 291 -3.59 13.93 11.68
CA MET A 291 -4.34 15.14 11.34
C MET A 291 -5.74 14.83 10.80
N ILE A 292 -5.94 13.70 10.13
CA ILE A 292 -7.28 13.25 9.71
C ILE A 292 -8.13 12.86 10.92
N LEU A 293 -7.51 12.25 11.94
CA LEU A 293 -8.16 11.86 13.20
C LEU A 293 -8.20 13.01 14.22
N ARG A 294 -7.88 14.23 13.80
CA ARG A 294 -7.63 15.36 14.70
C ARG A 294 -8.81 15.64 15.62
N ASP A 295 -10.01 15.72 15.07
CA ASP A 295 -11.18 16.13 15.83
C ASP A 295 -11.57 15.05 16.86
N GLU A 296 -11.42 13.77 16.52
CA GLU A 296 -11.59 12.66 17.45
C GLU A 296 -10.51 12.68 18.55
N ILE A 297 -9.23 12.91 18.19
CA ILE A 297 -8.13 12.97 19.16
C ILE A 297 -8.31 14.12 20.17
N ILE A 298 -8.83 15.25 19.71
CA ILE A 298 -9.05 16.43 20.54
C ILE A 298 -10.17 16.19 21.56
N ASN A 299 -11.26 15.58 21.13
CA ASN A 299 -12.48 15.48 21.93
C ASN A 299 -12.55 14.23 22.83
N GLU A 300 -11.76 13.19 22.52
CA GLU A 300 -11.81 11.91 23.23
C GLU A 300 -10.73 11.76 24.33
N ASP A 301 -10.85 10.68 25.11
CA ASP A 301 -9.95 10.30 26.20
C ASP A 301 -8.86 9.30 25.78
N PHE A 302 -7.86 9.09 26.65
CA PHE A 302 -6.68 8.28 26.32
C PHE A 302 -7.01 6.86 25.77
N PRO A 303 -7.89 6.05 26.37
CA PRO A 303 -8.18 4.71 25.87
C PRO A 303 -8.81 4.73 24.47
N THR A 304 -9.72 5.66 24.22
CA THR A 304 -10.40 5.81 22.93
C THR A 304 -9.42 6.27 21.87
N VAL A 305 -8.62 7.29 22.17
CA VAL A 305 -7.56 7.79 21.27
C VAL A 305 -6.53 6.70 20.96
N MET A 306 -6.05 5.96 21.97
CA MET A 306 -5.10 4.86 21.77
C MET A 306 -5.67 3.81 20.80
N LYS A 307 -6.94 3.44 20.98
CA LYS A 307 -7.62 2.50 20.08
C LYS A 307 -7.75 3.06 18.67
N LEU A 308 -8.09 4.34 18.52
CA LEU A 308 -8.22 5.00 17.22
C LEU A 308 -6.88 5.01 16.45
N VAL A 309 -5.79 5.43 17.10
CA VAL A 309 -4.46 5.47 16.46
C VAL A 309 -3.87 4.08 16.24
N GLN A 310 -4.40 3.02 16.84
CA GLN A 310 -3.97 1.65 16.53
C GLN A 310 -4.82 0.99 15.43
N LEU A 311 -5.99 1.55 15.10
CA LEU A 311 -6.94 1.04 14.10
C LEU A 311 -7.05 1.97 12.90
N THR A 312 -5.91 2.42 12.38
CA THR A 312 -5.86 3.38 11.26
C THR A 312 -6.22 2.79 9.89
N SER A 313 -6.48 1.48 9.81
CA SER A 313 -6.90 0.79 8.59
C SER A 313 -8.23 1.26 8.00
N THR A 314 -9.04 2.00 8.77
CA THR A 314 -10.27 2.63 8.30
C THR A 314 -10.04 3.96 7.56
N LEU A 315 -8.83 4.50 7.61
CA LEU A 315 -8.47 5.70 6.87
C LEU A 315 -8.37 5.37 5.37
N ALA A 316 -9.07 6.14 4.54
CA ALA A 316 -8.95 6.00 3.09
C ALA A 316 -7.55 6.44 2.65
N CYS A 317 -6.79 5.51 2.03
CA CYS A 317 -5.46 5.76 1.45
C CYS A 317 -5.42 7.05 0.61
N VAL A 318 -6.47 7.30 -0.17
CA VAL A 318 -6.65 8.50 -1.00
C VAL A 318 -6.63 9.80 -0.17
N LYS A 319 -7.38 9.85 0.93
CA LYS A 319 -7.45 11.03 1.81
C LYS A 319 -6.09 11.29 2.46
N MET A 320 -5.37 10.24 2.84
CA MET A 320 -4.04 10.34 3.45
C MET A 320 -2.99 10.89 2.50
N VAL A 321 -2.89 10.35 1.28
CA VAL A 321 -1.92 10.83 0.30
C VAL A 321 -2.22 12.28 -0.09
N SER A 322 -3.50 12.64 -0.27
CA SER A 322 -3.91 14.02 -0.53
C SER A 322 -3.55 14.98 0.62
N MET A 323 -3.77 14.59 1.87
CA MET A 323 -3.44 15.42 3.03
C MET A 323 -1.91 15.53 3.23
N CYS A 324 -1.18 14.45 2.97
CA CYS A 324 0.29 14.46 2.94
C CYS A 324 0.82 15.46 1.90
N MET A 325 0.21 15.52 0.72
CA MET A 325 0.57 16.48 -0.34
C MET A 325 0.38 17.94 0.11
N CYS A 326 -0.65 18.26 0.90
CA CYS A 326 -0.81 19.59 1.49
C CYS A 326 0.31 19.89 2.53
N ILE A 327 0.74 18.87 3.28
CA ILE A 327 1.82 18.99 4.27
C ILE A 327 3.19 19.23 3.59
N THR A 328 3.45 18.59 2.44
CA THR A 328 4.72 18.70 1.71
C THR A 328 4.81 19.94 0.81
N THR A 329 3.71 20.36 0.17
CA THR A 329 3.65 21.58 -0.65
C THR A 329 3.85 22.87 0.17
N SER A 330 3.46 22.88 1.44
CA SER A 330 3.76 23.99 2.37
C SER A 330 5.24 24.09 2.77
N LEU A 331 6.10 23.15 2.36
CA LEU A 331 7.53 23.12 2.69
C LEU A 331 8.48 23.35 1.50
N HIS A 332 8.11 22.98 0.27
CA HIS A 332 9.00 23.08 -0.90
C HIS A 332 8.31 23.76 -2.08
N ALA A 333 8.54 25.08 -2.22
CA ALA A 333 8.32 25.84 -3.45
C ALA A 333 9.43 25.55 -4.49
N SER A 334 9.82 24.29 -4.68
CA SER A 334 10.77 23.87 -5.71
C SER A 334 10.10 22.88 -6.66
N SER A 335 10.16 23.20 -7.95
CA SER A 335 9.42 22.58 -9.05
C SER A 335 9.65 21.07 -9.23
N GLU A 336 10.71 20.50 -8.68
CA GLU A 336 11.06 19.08 -8.89
C GLU A 336 10.28 18.13 -7.96
N CYS A 337 9.95 18.54 -6.73
CA CYS A 337 9.21 17.70 -5.77
C CYS A 337 7.75 17.46 -6.23
N CYS A 338 7.14 18.46 -6.86
CA CYS A 338 5.81 18.34 -7.47
C CYS A 338 5.79 17.36 -8.64
N ILE A 339 6.83 17.30 -9.47
CA ILE A 339 6.90 16.43 -10.65
C ILE A 339 7.00 14.95 -10.24
N THR A 340 7.77 14.65 -9.20
CA THR A 340 7.90 13.30 -8.66
C THR A 340 6.61 12.84 -7.98
N CYS A 341 5.93 13.74 -7.26
CA CYS A 341 4.61 13.49 -6.67
C CYS A 341 3.49 13.31 -7.71
N VAL A 342 3.52 14.03 -8.84
CA VAL A 342 2.59 13.83 -9.96
C VAL A 342 2.83 12.47 -10.62
N ARG A 343 4.09 12.05 -10.79
CA ARG A 343 4.42 10.71 -11.31
C ARG A 343 4.00 9.59 -10.36
N ALA A 344 4.19 9.77 -9.05
CA ALA A 344 3.68 8.86 -8.02
C ALA A 344 2.15 8.73 -8.09
N THR A 345 1.45 9.85 -8.21
CA THR A 345 -0.01 9.89 -8.39
C THR A 345 -0.44 9.17 -9.68
N VAL A 346 0.25 9.39 -10.80
CA VAL A 346 -0.03 8.72 -12.08
C VAL A 346 0.20 7.21 -12.01
N CYS A 347 1.22 6.73 -11.27
CA CYS A 347 1.41 5.29 -11.01
C CYS A 347 0.32 4.70 -10.09
N VAL A 348 -0.18 5.49 -9.13
CA VAL A 348 -1.13 5.06 -8.09
C VAL A 348 -2.58 4.84 -8.58
N TYR A 349 -3.03 5.47 -9.67
CA TYR A 349 -4.46 5.49 -10.02
C TYR A 349 -4.83 4.68 -11.28
N GLY A 350 -4.54 3.38 -11.28
CA GLY A 350 -5.06 2.46 -12.30
C GLY A 350 -6.57 2.15 -12.21
N CYS A 351 -7.45 3.05 -11.71
CA CYS A 351 -8.92 2.88 -11.78
C CYS A 351 -9.73 4.19 -11.53
N GLU A 352 -10.17 4.77 -12.64
CA GLU A 352 -11.44 5.43 -13.03
C GLU A 352 -12.19 6.53 -12.23
N ASN A 353 -12.12 6.73 -10.91
CA ASN A 353 -13.01 7.76 -10.27
C ASN A 353 -12.35 8.80 -9.36
N VAL A 354 -11.06 8.65 -9.05
CA VAL A 354 -10.26 9.63 -8.28
C VAL A 354 -9.22 10.33 -9.17
N MET A 355 -9.02 9.78 -10.37
CA MET A 355 -7.99 10.18 -11.34
C MET A 355 -8.16 11.63 -11.84
N GLN A 356 -9.39 12.15 -11.87
CA GLN A 356 -9.64 13.47 -12.44
C GLN A 356 -9.29 14.61 -11.49
N LEU A 357 -9.40 14.46 -10.17
CA LEU A 357 -9.18 15.56 -9.21
C LEU A 357 -7.70 15.93 -9.02
N VAL A 358 -6.81 14.93 -9.06
CA VAL A 358 -5.39 15.12 -8.71
C VAL A 358 -4.53 15.45 -9.94
N ILE A 359 -4.82 14.87 -11.10
CA ILE A 359 -4.19 15.28 -12.36
C ILE A 359 -4.62 16.71 -12.72
N PHE A 360 -5.88 17.09 -12.46
CA PHE A 360 -6.39 18.41 -12.75
C PHE A 360 -5.85 19.49 -11.80
N SER A 361 -5.78 19.24 -10.49
CA SER A 361 -5.12 20.18 -9.55
C SER A 361 -3.63 20.38 -9.86
N CYS A 362 -2.93 19.36 -10.35
CA CYS A 362 -1.53 19.47 -10.75
C CYS A 362 -1.35 20.16 -12.12
N LEU A 363 -2.25 19.96 -13.08
CA LEU A 363 -2.24 20.66 -14.37
C LEU A 363 -2.64 22.14 -14.22
N VAL A 364 -3.57 22.46 -13.32
CA VAL A 364 -3.96 23.84 -13.00
C VAL A 364 -2.79 24.60 -12.35
N VAL A 365 -2.06 23.99 -11.41
CA VAL A 365 -0.84 24.59 -10.85
C VAL A 365 0.27 24.74 -11.90
N PHE A 366 0.36 23.80 -12.86
CA PHE A 366 1.31 23.88 -13.97
C PHE A 366 0.93 24.96 -15.00
N ALA A 367 -0.36 25.14 -15.29
CA ALA A 367 -0.90 26.13 -16.22
C ALA A 367 -0.90 27.56 -15.65
N ILE A 368 -1.14 27.73 -14.35
CA ILE A 368 -0.99 29.02 -13.65
C ILE A 368 0.50 29.43 -13.60
N GLY A 369 1.42 28.47 -13.61
CA GLY A 369 2.86 28.70 -13.59
C GLY A 369 3.49 29.05 -14.95
N GLN A 370 2.92 28.60 -16.06
CA GLN A 370 3.36 28.94 -17.41
C GLN A 370 2.16 29.11 -18.34
N HIS A 371 2.00 30.32 -18.91
CA HIS A 371 1.03 30.63 -19.96
C HIS A 371 1.12 29.65 -21.14
N HIS A 372 0.47 28.49 -21.03
CA HIS A 372 0.35 27.50 -22.10
C HIS A 372 -1.12 27.09 -22.22
N HIS A 373 -1.66 27.29 -23.41
CA HIS A 373 -3.01 26.86 -23.79
C HIS A 373 -3.12 25.33 -23.74
N LEU A 374 -4.13 24.84 -23.01
CA LEU A 374 -4.55 23.43 -22.99
C LEU A 374 -4.80 22.93 -24.42
N ASN A 375 -4.33 21.72 -24.74
CA ASN A 375 -4.56 21.13 -26.06
C ASN A 375 -5.88 20.32 -26.11
N ASN A 376 -6.41 20.09 -27.31
CA ASN A 376 -7.73 19.44 -27.51
C ASN A 376 -7.82 18.02 -26.91
N HIS A 377 -6.69 17.32 -26.76
CA HIS A 377 -6.66 15.97 -26.21
C HIS A 377 -6.78 15.97 -24.67
N GLU A 378 -6.24 16.98 -24.00
CA GLU A 378 -6.39 17.18 -22.55
C GLU A 378 -7.81 17.61 -22.17
N LEU A 379 -8.46 18.38 -23.04
CA LEU A 379 -9.87 18.78 -22.87
C LEU A 379 -10.83 17.59 -23.01
N GLN A 380 -10.59 16.69 -23.98
CA GLN A 380 -11.40 15.47 -24.13
C GLN A 380 -11.33 14.58 -22.87
N GLN A 381 -10.16 14.39 -22.27
CA GLN A 381 -10.02 13.58 -21.03
C GLN A 381 -10.77 14.16 -19.81
N LEU A 382 -11.18 15.44 -19.85
CA LEU A 382 -11.98 16.09 -18.81
C LEU A 382 -13.48 15.94 -19.04
N VAL A 383 -13.90 16.05 -20.30
CA VAL A 383 -15.32 16.05 -20.69
C VAL A 383 -15.90 14.63 -20.73
N ASP A 384 -15.06 13.61 -20.98
CA ASP A 384 -15.47 12.22 -21.14
C ASP A 384 -16.27 11.63 -19.95
N PRO A 385 -15.88 11.84 -18.68
CA PRO A 385 -16.64 11.31 -17.52
C PRO A 385 -17.84 12.16 -17.13
N GLY A 386 -17.83 13.46 -17.49
CA GLY A 386 -19.02 14.31 -17.41
C GLY A 386 -20.15 13.72 -18.24
N PHE A 387 -19.89 13.43 -19.51
CA PHE A 387 -20.85 12.79 -20.41
C PHE A 387 -21.38 11.45 -19.87
N GLN A 388 -20.49 10.57 -19.39
CA GLN A 388 -20.87 9.23 -18.89
C GLN A 388 -21.67 9.24 -17.58
N SER A 389 -21.61 10.34 -16.82
CA SER A 389 -22.40 10.53 -15.59
C SER A 389 -23.77 11.12 -15.85
N LEU A 390 -23.95 11.77 -17.01
CA LEU A 390 -25.21 12.35 -17.45
C LEU A 390 -26.03 11.35 -18.30
N ASP A 391 -25.36 10.46 -19.03
CA ASP A 391 -25.92 9.34 -19.81
C ASP A 391 -26.25 8.14 -18.89
N ILE A 392 -27.47 8.12 -18.35
CA ILE A 392 -27.88 7.22 -17.25
C ILE A 392 -28.95 6.23 -17.73
N ASN A 393 -29.87 6.62 -18.62
CA ASN A 393 -31.01 5.75 -18.92
C ASN A 393 -31.79 6.11 -20.22
N PRO A 394 -31.57 5.37 -21.34
CA PRO A 394 -30.65 4.24 -21.51
C PRO A 394 -29.20 4.70 -21.67
N LYS A 395 -28.23 3.94 -21.14
CA LYS A 395 -26.81 4.23 -21.31
C LYS A 395 -26.33 3.93 -22.73
N ASP A 396 -26.71 4.78 -23.68
CA ASP A 396 -26.58 4.54 -25.12
C ASP A 396 -25.59 5.48 -25.82
N GLY A 397 -24.97 6.38 -25.07
CA GLY A 397 -23.98 7.31 -25.57
C GLY A 397 -24.58 8.57 -26.20
N LEU A 398 -25.85 8.87 -25.91
CA LEU A 398 -26.57 10.08 -26.31
C LEU A 398 -27.16 10.74 -25.06
N LEU A 399 -27.19 12.08 -25.05
CA LEU A 399 -27.75 12.83 -23.92
C LEU A 399 -29.16 13.31 -24.28
N GLU A 400 -30.16 12.82 -23.54
CA GLU A 400 -31.54 13.28 -23.69
C GLU A 400 -31.88 14.40 -22.69
N HIS A 401 -32.80 15.29 -23.07
CA HIS A 401 -33.30 16.37 -22.20
C HIS A 401 -33.85 15.83 -20.87
N ASP A 402 -34.55 14.69 -20.92
CA ASP A 402 -35.11 14.00 -19.77
C ASP A 402 -34.05 13.57 -18.74
N GLU A 403 -32.80 13.33 -19.16
CA GLU A 403 -31.71 12.94 -18.26
C GLU A 403 -31.18 14.12 -17.47
N LEU A 404 -30.98 15.27 -18.12
CA LEU A 404 -30.61 16.53 -17.45
C LEU A 404 -31.72 17.03 -16.52
N SER A 405 -32.99 16.85 -16.91
CA SER A 405 -34.13 17.14 -16.04
C SER A 405 -34.13 16.25 -14.79
N LYS A 406 -33.88 14.95 -14.92
CA LYS A 406 -33.79 14.04 -13.75
C LYS A 406 -32.63 14.40 -12.84
N LEU A 407 -31.52 14.89 -13.39
CA LEU A 407 -30.37 15.34 -12.61
C LEU A 407 -30.68 16.60 -11.81
N PHE A 408 -31.40 17.56 -12.39
CA PHE A 408 -31.90 18.72 -11.66
C PHE A 408 -32.79 18.28 -10.49
N ASP A 409 -33.77 17.41 -10.75
CA ASP A 409 -34.71 16.94 -9.74
C ASP A 409 -34.02 16.10 -8.64
N MET A 410 -32.92 15.41 -8.96
CA MET A 410 -32.09 14.71 -7.96
C MET A 410 -31.24 15.65 -7.11
N ARG A 411 -30.86 16.82 -7.64
CA ARG A 411 -30.02 17.81 -6.93
C ARG A 411 -30.85 18.78 -6.09
N ASP A 412 -32.11 19.02 -6.44
CA ASP A 412 -33.06 19.83 -5.68
C ASP A 412 -33.54 19.05 -4.44
N THR A 413 -32.67 19.01 -3.42
CA THR A 413 -32.89 18.18 -2.23
C THR A 413 -33.99 18.72 -1.32
N ASP A 414 -34.19 20.04 -1.32
CA ASP A 414 -35.25 20.68 -0.56
C ASP A 414 -36.58 20.80 -1.35
N GLY A 415 -36.56 20.51 -2.65
CA GLY A 415 -37.72 20.46 -3.54
C GLY A 415 -38.31 21.83 -3.83
N ASN A 416 -37.50 22.89 -3.75
CA ASN A 416 -37.95 24.27 -3.91
C ASN A 416 -38.05 24.71 -5.39
N GLY A 417 -37.59 23.87 -6.32
CA GLY A 417 -37.60 24.14 -7.76
C GLY A 417 -36.41 24.97 -8.27
N ASN A 418 -35.42 25.25 -7.42
CA ASN A 418 -34.16 25.94 -7.75
C ASN A 418 -33.00 25.25 -7.02
N LEU A 419 -31.82 25.27 -7.64
CA LEU A 419 -30.61 24.75 -7.01
C LEU A 419 -29.86 25.87 -6.30
N SER A 420 -29.75 25.76 -4.97
CA SER A 420 -28.81 26.57 -4.20
C SER A 420 -27.37 26.23 -4.55
N ARG A 421 -26.42 27.12 -4.22
CA ARG A 421 -24.99 26.86 -4.42
C ARG A 421 -24.52 25.65 -3.61
N GLU A 422 -25.10 25.43 -2.45
CA GLU A 422 -24.87 24.24 -1.62
C GLU A 422 -25.33 22.97 -2.33
N GLU A 423 -26.57 22.93 -2.83
CA GLU A 423 -27.17 21.79 -3.55
C GLU A 423 -26.46 21.48 -4.87
N PHE A 424 -26.12 22.52 -5.63
CA PHE A 424 -25.36 22.40 -6.87
C PHE A 424 -24.04 21.66 -6.67
N GLY A 425 -23.38 21.83 -5.51
CA GLY A 425 -22.12 21.16 -5.19
C GLY A 425 -22.21 20.03 -4.15
N ALA A 426 -23.40 19.60 -3.75
CA ALA A 426 -23.56 18.55 -2.74
C ALA A 426 -23.31 17.14 -3.30
N HIS A 427 -23.48 16.92 -4.61
CA HIS A 427 -23.44 15.57 -5.20
C HIS A 427 -22.84 15.47 -6.61
N THR A 428 -21.63 16.00 -6.84
CA THR A 428 -20.83 15.61 -8.02
C THR A 428 -19.31 15.69 -7.79
N GLY A 429 -18.58 14.73 -8.38
CA GLY A 429 -17.13 14.82 -8.58
C GLY A 429 -16.76 15.91 -9.61
N LEU A 430 -15.47 16.20 -9.79
CA LEU A 430 -14.86 17.27 -10.63
C LEU A 430 -15.41 18.73 -10.51
N ASP A 431 -16.70 18.94 -10.22
CA ASP A 431 -17.38 20.23 -10.05
C ASP A 431 -16.85 21.03 -8.86
N PHE A 432 -16.05 20.44 -7.97
CA PHE A 432 -15.45 21.13 -6.83
C PHE A 432 -14.50 22.29 -7.22
N LEU A 433 -13.82 22.19 -8.38
CA LEU A 433 -12.80 23.18 -8.80
C LEU A 433 -13.37 24.39 -9.56
N PHE A 434 -14.53 24.25 -10.19
CA PHE A 434 -15.24 25.34 -10.86
C PHE A 434 -16.64 25.56 -10.29
N LYS A 435 -16.92 25.07 -9.08
CA LYS A 435 -18.24 25.17 -8.45
C LYS A 435 -18.77 26.58 -8.51
N ASP A 436 -17.96 27.56 -8.08
CA ASP A 436 -18.37 28.95 -8.05
C ASP A 436 -18.39 29.58 -9.46
N PRO A 437 -17.35 29.46 -10.33
CA PRO A 437 -17.40 30.01 -11.68
C PRO A 437 -18.45 29.40 -12.62
N LEU A 438 -18.74 28.10 -12.52
CA LEU A 438 -19.80 27.44 -13.32
C LEU A 438 -21.18 27.84 -12.81
N PHE A 439 -21.36 27.90 -11.49
CA PHE A 439 -22.59 28.40 -10.92
C PHE A 439 -22.86 29.84 -11.36
N ASP A 440 -21.84 30.71 -11.29
CA ASP A 440 -21.95 32.11 -11.72
C ASP A 440 -22.12 32.26 -13.24
N HIS A 441 -21.68 31.28 -14.03
CA HIS A 441 -21.90 31.26 -15.48
C HIS A 441 -23.32 30.85 -15.86
N PHE A 442 -23.87 29.83 -15.19
CA PHE A 442 -25.24 29.38 -15.43
C PHE A 442 -26.29 30.30 -14.77
N ASP A 443 -25.94 31.02 -13.71
CA ASP A 443 -26.77 32.03 -13.05
C ASP A 443 -26.83 33.32 -13.88
N THR A 444 -27.62 33.27 -14.96
CA THR A 444 -27.71 34.34 -15.95
C THR A 444 -28.43 35.58 -15.43
N ASP A 445 -29.35 35.42 -14.48
CA ASP A 445 -30.07 36.53 -13.86
C ASP A 445 -29.41 37.04 -12.57
N HIS A 446 -28.33 36.39 -12.13
CA HIS A 446 -27.51 36.70 -10.95
C HIS A 446 -28.32 36.74 -9.65
N ASN A 447 -29.34 35.88 -9.56
CA ASN A 447 -30.21 35.81 -8.39
C ASN A 447 -29.63 34.92 -7.26
N GLY A 448 -28.52 34.22 -7.51
CA GLY A 448 -27.82 33.35 -6.56
C GLY A 448 -28.39 31.94 -6.44
N VAL A 449 -29.32 31.53 -7.32
CA VAL A 449 -29.90 30.19 -7.43
C VAL A 449 -30.05 29.78 -8.91
N LEU A 450 -29.92 28.50 -9.23
CA LEU A 450 -30.11 28.05 -10.61
C LEU A 450 -31.52 27.51 -10.82
N SER A 451 -32.26 28.14 -11.73
CA SER A 451 -33.55 27.60 -12.17
C SER A 451 -33.38 26.44 -13.15
N LYS A 452 -34.45 25.68 -13.37
CA LYS A 452 -34.47 24.59 -14.37
C LYS A 452 -34.19 25.10 -15.80
N ASP A 453 -34.61 26.33 -16.10
CA ASP A 453 -34.31 27.00 -17.37
C ASP A 453 -32.79 27.24 -17.55
N GLU A 454 -32.11 27.61 -16.47
CA GLU A 454 -30.68 27.93 -16.47
C GLU A 454 -29.76 26.69 -16.44
N PHE A 455 -30.18 25.64 -15.73
CA PHE A 455 -29.38 24.42 -15.59
C PHE A 455 -29.66 23.38 -16.69
N VAL A 456 -30.88 23.37 -17.26
CA VAL A 456 -31.31 22.32 -18.22
C VAL A 456 -31.61 22.91 -19.60
N GLU A 457 -32.56 23.85 -19.70
CA GLU A 457 -33.09 24.29 -21.01
C GLU A 457 -32.06 25.05 -21.85
N LYS A 458 -31.42 26.07 -21.28
CA LYS A 458 -30.42 26.88 -22.00
C LYS A 458 -29.19 26.05 -22.40
N PRO A 459 -28.54 25.29 -21.50
CA PRO A 459 -27.37 24.50 -21.88
C PRO A 459 -27.71 23.41 -22.90
N PHE A 460 -28.87 22.75 -22.79
CA PHE A 460 -29.28 21.73 -23.76
C PHE A 460 -29.49 22.32 -25.15
N ALA A 461 -30.14 23.48 -25.26
CA ALA A 461 -30.32 24.18 -26.53
C ALA A 461 -29.00 24.67 -27.14
N GLU A 462 -28.02 25.07 -26.31
CA GLU A 462 -26.69 25.49 -26.76
C GLU A 462 -25.79 24.32 -27.17
N MET A 463 -25.93 23.17 -26.51
CA MET A 463 -25.25 21.93 -26.86
C MET A 463 -25.77 21.36 -28.19
N ASN A 464 -27.09 21.32 -28.36
CA ASN A 464 -27.74 20.70 -29.51
C ASN A 464 -27.70 21.60 -30.76
N GLN A 465 -26.55 21.62 -31.44
CA GLN A 465 -26.32 22.46 -32.61
C GLN A 465 -27.07 21.99 -33.86
N ASN A 466 -27.39 20.69 -33.94
CA ASN A 466 -28.07 20.12 -35.08
C ASN A 466 -29.62 20.23 -34.98
N GLY A 467 -30.14 20.52 -33.80
CA GLY A 467 -31.57 20.74 -33.50
C GLY A 467 -32.43 19.47 -33.48
N ASP A 468 -31.83 18.30 -33.26
CA ASP A 468 -32.56 17.04 -33.06
C ASP A 468 -33.06 16.92 -31.60
N SER A 469 -33.51 15.76 -31.15
CA SER A 469 -34.02 15.57 -29.77
C SER A 469 -32.94 15.14 -28.77
N GLU A 470 -31.69 15.04 -29.20
CA GLU A 470 -30.60 14.38 -28.48
C GLU A 470 -29.34 15.25 -28.53
N VAL A 471 -28.36 14.99 -27.68
CA VAL A 471 -27.04 15.63 -27.76
C VAL A 471 -26.03 14.52 -28.01
N SER A 472 -25.40 14.56 -29.19
CA SER A 472 -24.33 13.62 -29.49
C SER A 472 -23.09 13.93 -28.66
N ARG A 473 -22.23 12.93 -28.50
CA ARG A 473 -20.95 13.12 -27.82
C ARG A 473 -20.11 14.26 -28.41
N HIS A 474 -20.13 14.42 -29.74
CA HIS A 474 -19.36 15.46 -30.40
C HIS A 474 -19.87 16.88 -30.05
N GLU A 475 -21.18 17.04 -29.94
CA GLU A 475 -21.83 18.29 -29.56
C GLU A 475 -21.54 18.68 -28.11
N PHE A 476 -21.62 17.70 -27.21
CA PHE A 476 -21.25 17.86 -25.81
C PHE A 476 -19.78 18.27 -25.64
N ASP A 477 -18.86 17.56 -26.33
CA ASP A 477 -17.43 17.87 -26.29
C ASP A 477 -17.13 19.29 -26.76
N HIS A 478 -17.82 19.74 -27.83
CA HIS A 478 -17.64 21.06 -28.40
C HIS A 478 -18.12 22.17 -27.46
N PHE A 479 -19.30 22.01 -26.86
CA PHE A 479 -19.88 22.97 -25.92
C PHE A 479 -19.01 23.14 -24.67
N TYR A 480 -18.68 22.04 -23.98
CA TYR A 480 -17.89 22.11 -22.75
C TYR A 480 -16.46 22.60 -22.98
N THR A 481 -15.87 22.30 -24.15
CA THR A 481 -14.57 22.85 -24.53
C THR A 481 -14.61 24.37 -24.64
N GLN A 482 -15.66 24.94 -25.24
CA GLN A 482 -15.82 26.39 -25.36
C GLN A 482 -16.11 27.05 -24.01
N LEU A 483 -16.98 26.44 -23.20
CA LEU A 483 -17.33 26.90 -21.86
C LEU A 483 -16.09 27.00 -20.96
N LEU A 484 -15.27 25.93 -20.90
CA LEU A 484 -14.04 25.91 -20.12
C LEU A 484 -13.02 26.93 -20.63
N HIS A 485 -12.95 27.14 -21.95
CA HIS A 485 -12.08 28.18 -22.51
C HIS A 485 -12.52 29.59 -22.10
N HIS A 486 -13.83 29.86 -22.08
CA HIS A 486 -14.39 31.13 -21.66
C HIS A 486 -14.16 31.39 -20.16
N ILE A 487 -14.42 30.40 -19.29
CA ILE A 487 -14.21 30.52 -17.84
C ILE A 487 -12.73 30.78 -17.53
N ASN A 488 -11.81 30.08 -18.20
CA ASN A 488 -10.37 30.24 -18.01
C ASN A 488 -9.84 31.63 -18.45
N GLN A 489 -10.43 32.23 -19.49
CA GLN A 489 -10.04 33.58 -19.93
C GLN A 489 -10.51 34.69 -18.98
N HIS A 490 -11.60 34.46 -18.24
CA HIS A 490 -12.24 35.49 -17.42
C HIS A 490 -11.93 35.41 -15.91
N HIS A 491 -11.49 34.25 -15.38
CA HIS A 491 -11.34 34.05 -13.94
C HIS A 491 -9.92 33.86 -13.38
N GLY A 492 -8.87 33.82 -14.21
CA GLY A 492 -7.46 33.95 -13.78
C GLY A 492 -6.82 32.68 -13.23
#